data_AF-A0A5P1EFZ3-F1
#
_entry.id   AF-A0A5P1EFZ3-F1
#
_cell.length_a   1.000
_cell.length_b   1.000
_cell.length_c   1.000
_cell.angle_alpha   90.00
_cell.angle_beta   90.00
_cell.angle_gamma   90.00
#
_symmetry.space_group_name_H-M   'P 1'
#
loop_
_entity.id
_entity.type
_entity.pdbx_description
1 polymer ?
#
loop_
_entity_poly.entity_id
_entity_poly.type
_entity_poly.pdbx_seq_one_letter_code
_entity_poly.pdbx_strand_id
1 'polypeptide(L)'
;MASCGGRGGGGGGACQSNCSRSEDDDAANQIQIEETLPNLSINGGGGGGRLCSKCGEMEQDYNGMCTACFRSFLFGKFKLAVTTNAMISPTDNVLVAFSGGPASRVALQFIHEMQCKALKSWDASKSQALPVFGVGVAFIDESAVSSNPSREVDQALKEIRLIVSDLGSPHKELHITPIESIYSLDCIEGRNRLKELLLTISDVTGKEDFLQHLRISSLQKIALENNYNKLVLGSCTSRIARHILSSTVKGQGYSLPADLQYVDSRWEVPIVLPLRDCVAQELRMLCFLDSLKTQQLLDRPSSGINDLVSLFVARLQDDNPSRERTIVRTAEKLKPFCFNKFVEHGYHDFLPSRLRPKFQNVEDTESNPSEHLCPIW
;
A
#
# COMPACT_ATOMS: atom_id res chain seq x y z
N MET A 1 -57.02 51.11 -6.65
CA MET A 1 -57.89 51.57 -5.55
C MET A 1 -57.64 50.67 -4.34
N ALA A 2 -57.60 51.27 -3.15
CA ALA A 2 -57.25 50.75 -1.82
C ALA A 2 -57.83 49.34 -1.49
N SER A 3 -57.29 48.53 -0.57
CA SER A 3 -57.01 48.87 0.84
C SER A 3 -56.19 47.80 1.58
N CYS A 4 -55.59 48.23 2.69
CA CYS A 4 -54.70 47.54 3.62
C CYS A 4 -55.37 46.61 4.66
N GLY A 5 -54.52 45.78 5.29
CA GLY A 5 -54.65 45.20 6.65
C GLY A 5 -54.31 43.70 6.65
N GLY A 6 -53.42 43.12 7.46
CA GLY A 6 -52.57 43.55 8.57
C GLY A 6 -52.25 42.33 9.46
N ARG A 7 -50.97 42.16 9.82
CA ARG A 7 -50.37 41.34 10.91
C ARG A 7 -50.22 39.81 10.78
N GLY A 8 -48.97 39.36 11.03
CA GLY A 8 -48.70 38.24 11.95
C GLY A 8 -47.51 37.32 11.61
N GLY A 9 -46.32 37.59 12.19
CA GLY A 9 -45.22 36.63 12.45
C GLY A 9 -44.42 36.11 11.24
N GLY A 10 -43.11 36.31 11.05
CA GLY A 10 -42.02 36.51 12.01
C GLY A 10 -41.31 35.19 12.29
N GLY A 11 -40.32 34.80 11.46
CA GLY A 11 -39.54 33.57 11.66
C GLY A 11 -38.55 33.24 10.54
N GLY A 12 -37.71 34.20 10.13
CA GLY A 12 -36.55 33.93 9.29
C GLY A 12 -35.40 33.37 10.14
N GLY A 13 -35.07 32.10 9.95
CA GLY A 13 -33.91 31.47 10.57
C GLY A 13 -32.62 31.93 9.88
N ALA A 14 -32.00 32.99 10.41
CA ALA A 14 -30.67 33.41 10.03
C ALA A 14 -29.64 32.48 10.69
N CYS A 15 -28.74 31.88 9.89
CA CYS A 15 -27.56 31.21 10.40
C CYS A 15 -26.60 32.27 10.96
N GLN A 16 -26.36 32.25 12.27
CA GLN A 16 -25.31 33.06 12.89
C GLN A 16 -24.09 32.17 13.13
N SER A 17 -23.05 32.40 12.32
CA SER A 17 -21.69 31.95 12.58
C SER A 17 -21.12 32.78 13.73
N ASN A 18 -21.06 32.21 14.93
CA ASN A 18 -20.44 32.86 16.08
C ASN A 18 -18.94 32.47 16.12
N CYS A 19 -18.10 33.31 15.52
CA CYS A 19 -16.66 33.30 15.74
C CYS A 19 -16.33 34.34 16.81
N SER A 20 -16.21 33.90 18.05
CA SER A 20 -15.59 34.70 19.12
C SER A 20 -14.18 34.19 19.33
N ARG A 21 -13.18 35.04 19.03
CA ARG A 21 -11.79 34.88 19.46
C ARG A 21 -11.73 35.15 20.96
N SER A 22 -11.17 34.22 21.73
CA SER A 22 -10.59 34.49 23.04
C SER A 22 -9.11 34.12 22.95
N GLU A 23 -8.28 35.13 23.17
CA GLU A 23 -6.84 35.01 23.39
C GLU A 23 -6.62 34.40 24.79
N ASP A 24 -5.46 33.75 24.95
CA ASP A 24 -4.92 33.10 26.16
C ASP A 24 -5.40 31.68 26.47
N ASP A 25 -4.68 30.70 25.93
CA ASP A 25 -4.20 29.51 26.64
C ASP A 25 -3.10 28.80 25.81
N ASP A 26 -1.88 29.33 25.91
CA ASP A 26 -0.66 28.66 25.45
C ASP A 26 -0.31 27.51 26.42
N ALA A 27 -0.86 26.33 26.16
CA ALA A 27 -0.36 25.07 26.71
C ALA A 27 -0.21 24.05 25.58
N ALA A 28 1.04 23.76 25.25
CA ALA A 28 1.45 22.80 24.23
C ALA A 28 0.90 21.39 24.52
N ASN A 29 -0.21 21.03 23.88
CA ASN A 29 -0.69 19.66 23.83
C ASN A 29 0.05 18.91 22.71
N GLN A 30 1.13 18.24 23.10
CA GLN A 30 1.72 17.16 22.31
C GLN A 30 0.72 16.01 22.27
N ILE A 31 0.00 15.85 21.16
CA ILE A 31 -0.74 14.62 20.89
C ILE A 31 0.29 13.57 20.47
N GLN A 32 0.80 12.83 21.45
CA GLN A 32 1.49 11.58 21.21
C GLN A 32 0.47 10.60 20.61
N ILE A 33 0.62 10.28 19.32
CA ILE A 33 -0.09 9.16 18.72
C ILE A 33 0.65 7.90 19.18
N GLU A 34 0.38 7.47 20.40
CA GLU A 34 0.56 6.07 20.77
C GLU A 34 -0.52 5.30 20.01
N GLU A 35 -0.16 4.54 18.98
CA GLU A 35 -1.07 3.56 18.37
C GLU A 35 -1.39 2.51 19.43
N THR A 36 -2.44 2.81 20.20
CA THR A 36 -3.08 1.88 21.11
C THR A 36 -3.51 0.67 20.28
N LEU A 37 -3.29 -0.53 20.82
CA LEU A 37 -3.86 -1.80 20.35
C LEU A 37 -5.27 -1.53 19.78
N PRO A 38 -5.64 -2.15 18.63
CA PRO A 38 -6.93 -1.90 18.02
C PRO A 38 -8.01 -2.01 19.09
N ASN A 39 -8.80 -0.94 19.27
CA ASN A 39 -9.87 -0.89 20.25
C ASN A 39 -10.73 -2.14 20.08
N LEU A 40 -10.52 -3.10 20.98
CA LEU A 40 -11.22 -4.36 21.00
C LEU A 40 -12.61 -4.03 21.54
N SER A 41 -13.55 -3.71 20.65
CA SER A 41 -14.96 -3.98 20.92
C SER A 41 -15.16 -5.49 20.89
N ILE A 42 -14.53 -6.20 21.84
CA ILE A 42 -15.03 -7.48 22.30
C ILE A 42 -16.35 -7.11 22.95
N ASN A 43 -17.46 -7.44 22.28
CA ASN A 43 -18.77 -7.39 22.91
C ASN A 43 -18.74 -8.34 24.12
N GLY A 44 -18.39 -7.79 25.28
CA GLY A 44 -18.53 -8.42 26.57
C GLY A 44 -20.01 -8.47 26.90
N GLY A 45 -20.64 -9.62 26.64
CA GLY A 45 -22.04 -9.85 26.97
C GLY A 45 -22.52 -11.26 26.64
N GLY A 46 -22.34 -12.19 27.58
CA GLY A 46 -23.15 -13.41 27.70
C GLY A 46 -22.60 -14.66 26.99
N GLY A 47 -22.43 -15.73 27.77
CA GLY A 47 -21.88 -17.03 27.36
C GLY A 47 -22.53 -17.65 26.12
N GLY A 48 -21.66 -18.11 25.22
CA GLY A 48 -21.99 -18.76 23.96
C GLY A 48 -21.11 -18.20 22.85
N GLY A 49 -19.84 -18.64 22.79
CA GLY A 49 -18.92 -18.26 21.72
C GLY A 49 -19.58 -18.49 20.37
N ARG A 50 -19.79 -17.42 19.59
CA ARG A 50 -20.42 -17.55 18.27
C ARG A 50 -19.48 -18.36 17.38
N LEU A 51 -20.00 -19.40 16.74
CA LEU A 51 -19.24 -20.23 15.80
C LEU A 51 -18.92 -19.45 14.52
N CYS A 52 -17.76 -19.73 13.94
CA CYS A 52 -17.28 -19.12 12.71
C CYS A 52 -18.33 -19.22 11.58
N SER A 53 -18.68 -18.10 10.97
CA SER A 53 -19.67 -18.05 9.88
C SER A 53 -19.28 -18.84 8.63
N LYS A 54 -18.00 -19.17 8.46
CA LYS A 54 -17.46 -19.87 7.28
C LYS A 54 -17.26 -21.37 7.50
N CYS A 55 -16.69 -21.78 8.64
CA CYS A 55 -16.45 -23.20 8.93
C CYS A 55 -17.43 -23.80 9.93
N GLY A 56 -18.10 -23.01 10.76
CA GLY A 56 -19.07 -23.48 11.75
C GLY A 56 -18.48 -24.21 12.97
N GLU A 57 -17.15 -24.34 13.07
CA GLU A 57 -16.51 -25.19 14.10
C GLU A 57 -15.77 -24.39 15.18
N MET A 58 -14.98 -23.41 14.77
CA MET A 58 -14.13 -22.61 15.66
C MET A 58 -14.85 -21.34 16.12
N GLU A 59 -14.41 -20.76 17.23
CA GLU A 59 -14.90 -19.46 17.69
C GLU A 59 -14.55 -18.32 16.70
N GLN A 60 -15.36 -17.26 16.72
CA GLN A 60 -15.14 -16.08 15.90
C GLN A 60 -14.06 -15.18 16.50
N ASP A 61 -13.04 -14.82 15.71
CA ASP A 61 -11.97 -13.89 16.10
C ASP A 61 -12.19 -12.50 15.53
N TYR A 62 -12.53 -12.40 14.24
CA TYR A 62 -12.68 -11.12 13.54
C TYR A 62 -13.71 -11.21 12.42
N ASN A 63 -14.60 -10.20 12.34
CA ASN A 63 -15.66 -10.11 11.33
C ASN A 63 -16.48 -11.41 11.17
N GLY A 64 -16.78 -12.08 12.28
CA GLY A 64 -17.57 -13.32 12.27
C GLY A 64 -16.84 -14.53 11.70
N MET A 65 -15.52 -14.48 11.52
CA MET A 65 -14.68 -15.60 11.06
C MET A 65 -13.66 -15.97 12.13
N CYS A 66 -13.29 -17.26 12.20
CA CYS A 66 -12.09 -17.69 12.90
C CYS A 66 -10.82 -17.28 12.14
N THR A 67 -9.68 -17.26 12.83
CA THR A 67 -8.37 -16.86 12.29
C THR A 67 -8.01 -17.58 10.99
N ALA A 68 -8.17 -18.90 10.91
CA ALA A 68 -7.86 -19.67 9.70
C ALA A 68 -8.76 -19.29 8.50
N CYS A 69 -10.04 -19.05 8.76
CA CYS A 69 -11.00 -18.65 7.73
C CYS A 69 -10.73 -17.22 7.23
N PHE A 70 -10.38 -16.31 8.15
CA PHE A 70 -10.01 -14.94 7.85
C PHE A 70 -8.71 -14.85 7.04
N ARG A 71 -7.66 -15.58 7.47
CA ARG A 71 -6.41 -15.71 6.70
C ARG A 71 -6.67 -16.24 5.29
N SER A 72 -7.47 -17.30 5.18
CA SER A 72 -7.82 -17.88 3.88
C SER A 72 -8.60 -16.92 2.99
N PHE A 73 -9.44 -16.07 3.57
CA PHE A 73 -10.16 -15.01 2.85
C PHE A 73 -9.20 -13.96 2.29
N LEU A 74 -8.27 -13.45 3.11
CA LEU A 74 -7.28 -12.45 2.66
C LEU A 74 -6.29 -13.04 1.65
N PHE A 75 -5.80 -14.26 1.87
CA PHE A 75 -4.95 -14.95 0.91
C PHE A 75 -5.68 -15.22 -0.41
N GLY A 76 -6.99 -15.51 -0.35
CA GLY A 76 -7.85 -15.66 -1.52
C GLY A 76 -7.95 -14.38 -2.35
N LYS A 77 -8.15 -13.21 -1.72
CA LYS A 77 -8.12 -11.90 -2.39
C LYS A 77 -6.78 -11.64 -3.06
N PHE A 78 -5.68 -11.81 -2.31
CA PHE A 78 -4.32 -11.64 -2.82
C PHE A 78 -4.08 -12.52 -4.04
N LYS A 79 -4.39 -13.82 -3.93
CA LYS A 79 -4.19 -14.78 -5.03
C LYS A 79 -5.01 -14.40 -6.26
N LEU A 80 -6.28 -14.04 -6.07
CA LEU A 80 -7.16 -13.61 -7.16
C LEU A 80 -6.60 -12.37 -7.88
N ALA A 81 -6.10 -11.39 -7.13
CA ALA A 81 -5.48 -10.18 -7.70
C ALA A 81 -4.23 -10.53 -8.52
N VAL A 82 -3.34 -11.37 -7.98
CA VAL A 82 -2.12 -11.83 -8.67
C VAL A 82 -2.46 -12.56 -9.97
N THR A 83 -3.40 -13.50 -9.94
CA THR A 83 -3.73 -14.32 -11.12
C THR A 83 -4.52 -13.57 -12.18
N THR A 84 -5.45 -12.71 -11.77
CA THR A 84 -6.33 -11.99 -12.71
C THR A 84 -5.55 -10.93 -13.50
N ASN A 85 -4.51 -10.36 -12.89
CA ASN A 85 -3.70 -9.30 -13.49
C ASN A 85 -2.31 -9.80 -13.93
N ALA A 86 -2.08 -11.12 -13.96
CA ALA A 86 -0.83 -11.74 -14.38
C ALA A 86 0.42 -11.13 -13.71
N MET A 87 0.34 -10.81 -12.42
CA MET A 87 1.41 -10.07 -11.71
C MET A 87 2.69 -10.89 -11.50
N ILE A 88 2.56 -12.20 -11.31
CA ILE A 88 3.65 -13.12 -10.99
C ILE A 88 3.49 -14.37 -11.85
N SER A 89 4.53 -14.66 -12.63
CA SER A 89 4.67 -15.86 -13.45
C SER A 89 5.75 -16.80 -12.93
N PRO A 90 5.69 -18.09 -13.27
CA PRO A 90 6.69 -19.11 -12.91
C PRO A 90 8.15 -18.75 -13.21
N THR A 91 8.39 -17.99 -14.27
CA THR A 91 9.73 -17.56 -14.73
C THR A 91 10.17 -16.23 -14.12
N ASP A 92 9.33 -15.56 -13.34
CA ASP A 92 9.66 -14.26 -12.77
C ASP A 92 10.66 -14.39 -11.62
N ASN A 93 11.44 -13.32 -11.44
CA ASN A 93 12.23 -13.09 -10.24
C ASN A 93 11.69 -11.82 -9.57
N VAL A 94 11.05 -11.99 -8.42
CA VAL A 94 10.20 -10.98 -7.79
C VAL A 94 10.94 -10.31 -6.64
N LEU A 95 11.07 -8.98 -6.67
CA LEU A 95 11.55 -8.20 -5.54
C LEU A 95 10.38 -7.69 -4.70
N VAL A 96 10.37 -8.02 -3.41
CA VAL A 96 9.35 -7.53 -2.47
C VAL A 96 9.88 -6.32 -1.72
N ALA A 97 9.26 -5.16 -1.90
CA ALA A 97 9.57 -3.98 -1.11
C ALA A 97 9.00 -4.15 0.31
N PHE A 98 9.90 -4.33 1.27
CA PHE A 98 9.55 -4.51 2.68
C PHE A 98 9.85 -3.23 3.45
N SER A 99 8.83 -2.66 4.09
CA SER A 99 8.95 -1.44 4.90
C SER A 99 8.86 -1.71 6.40
N GLY A 100 8.61 -2.96 6.79
CA GLY A 100 8.34 -3.36 8.18
C GLY A 100 6.87 -3.24 8.60
N GLY A 101 6.08 -2.37 7.95
CA GLY A 101 4.67 -2.18 8.30
C GLY A 101 3.76 -3.37 7.93
N PRO A 102 2.53 -3.45 8.48
CA PRO A 102 1.64 -4.60 8.33
C PRO A 102 1.40 -5.03 6.88
N ALA A 103 1.15 -4.08 5.98
CA ALA A 103 0.86 -4.41 4.59
C ALA A 103 2.06 -5.03 3.87
N SER A 104 3.27 -4.49 4.08
CA SER A 104 4.50 -5.07 3.52
C SER A 104 4.82 -6.45 4.13
N ARG A 105 4.54 -6.64 5.42
CA ARG A 105 4.71 -7.91 6.14
C ARG A 105 3.77 -9.00 5.65
N VAL A 106 2.51 -8.66 5.38
CA VAL A 106 1.52 -9.58 4.81
C VAL A 106 1.85 -9.89 3.36
N ALA A 107 2.25 -8.90 2.56
CA ALA A 107 2.68 -9.13 1.17
C ALA A 107 3.82 -10.16 1.12
N LEU A 108 4.86 -9.96 1.95
CA LEU A 108 5.97 -10.90 2.07
C LEU A 108 5.51 -12.29 2.52
N GLN A 109 4.62 -12.38 3.51
CA GLN A 109 4.08 -13.66 3.99
C GLN A 109 3.32 -14.42 2.89
N PHE A 110 2.47 -13.73 2.14
CA PHE A 110 1.62 -14.34 1.13
C PHE A 110 2.40 -14.72 -0.12
N ILE A 111 3.39 -13.93 -0.53
CA ILE A 111 4.31 -14.28 -1.61
C ILE A 111 5.11 -15.53 -1.23
N HIS A 112 5.64 -15.57 -0.02
CA HIS A 112 6.33 -16.75 0.48
C HIS A 112 5.43 -18.00 0.52
N GLU A 113 4.19 -17.87 1.02
CA GLU A 113 3.23 -18.98 1.04
C GLU A 113 2.89 -19.46 -0.38
N MET A 114 2.73 -18.54 -1.34
CA MET A 114 2.50 -18.85 -2.74
C MET A 114 3.69 -19.60 -3.35
N GLN A 115 4.92 -19.16 -3.05
CA GLN A 115 6.15 -19.79 -3.50
C GLN A 115 6.31 -21.20 -2.94
N CYS A 116 6.05 -21.40 -1.65
CA CYS A 116 6.06 -22.71 -1.00
C CYS A 116 5.06 -23.69 -1.61
N LYS A 117 3.86 -23.21 -1.95
CA LYS A 117 2.85 -24.03 -2.64
C LYS A 117 3.31 -24.40 -4.06
N ALA A 118 3.90 -23.46 -4.79
CA ALA A 118 4.44 -23.70 -6.12
C ALA A 118 5.58 -24.74 -6.09
N LEU A 119 6.50 -24.63 -5.11
CA LEU A 119 7.60 -25.58 -4.92
C LEU A 119 7.11 -27.00 -4.63
N LYS A 120 6.17 -27.14 -3.70
CA LYS A 120 5.56 -28.45 -3.39
C LYS A 120 4.90 -29.08 -4.62
N SER A 121 4.23 -28.28 -5.45
CA SER A 121 3.64 -28.76 -6.70
C SER A 121 4.70 -29.17 -7.73
N TRP A 122 5.81 -28.43 -7.83
CA TRP A 122 6.93 -28.74 -8.71
C TRP A 122 7.62 -30.05 -8.30
N ASP A 123 7.93 -30.22 -7.01
CA ASP A 123 8.54 -31.44 -6.46
C ASP A 123 7.66 -32.68 -6.72
N ALA A 124 6.35 -32.55 -6.48
CA ALA A 124 5.38 -33.63 -6.71
C ALA A 124 5.29 -34.05 -8.19
N SER A 125 5.61 -33.13 -9.11
CA SER A 125 5.57 -33.35 -10.56
C SER A 125 6.85 -33.94 -11.16
N LYS A 126 7.87 -34.26 -10.34
CA LYS A 126 9.21 -34.68 -10.82
C LYS A 126 9.81 -33.70 -11.83
N SER A 127 9.69 -32.40 -11.56
CA SER A 127 10.24 -31.32 -12.41
C SER A 127 9.62 -31.21 -13.81
N GLN A 128 8.46 -31.83 -14.06
CA GLN A 128 7.70 -31.63 -15.30
C GLN A 128 6.77 -30.39 -15.23
N ALA A 129 6.54 -29.82 -14.05
CA ALA A 129 5.82 -28.57 -13.89
C ALA A 129 6.70 -27.34 -14.19
N LEU A 130 6.04 -26.18 -14.32
CA LEU A 130 6.67 -24.89 -14.54
C LEU A 130 7.65 -24.52 -13.40
N PRO A 131 8.74 -23.80 -13.71
CA PRO A 131 9.72 -23.37 -12.71
C PRO A 131 9.08 -22.55 -11.58
N VAL A 132 9.69 -22.56 -10.40
CA VAL A 132 9.21 -21.74 -9.29
C VAL A 132 9.85 -20.36 -9.40
N PHE A 133 9.03 -19.31 -9.31
CA PHE A 133 9.52 -17.94 -9.36
C PHE A 133 10.49 -17.63 -8.20
N GLY A 134 11.47 -16.78 -8.50
CA GLY A 134 12.43 -16.26 -7.53
C GLY A 134 11.81 -15.18 -6.64
N VAL A 135 12.31 -15.06 -5.40
CA VAL A 135 11.86 -14.03 -4.45
C VAL A 135 13.06 -13.42 -3.73
N GLY A 136 13.21 -12.11 -3.86
CA GLY A 136 14.08 -11.27 -3.06
C GLY A 136 13.28 -10.30 -2.19
N VAL A 137 13.94 -9.72 -1.20
CA VAL A 137 13.36 -8.70 -0.31
C VAL A 137 14.27 -7.48 -0.31
N ALA A 138 13.69 -6.29 -0.48
CA ALA A 138 14.43 -5.04 -0.38
C ALA A 138 13.87 -4.17 0.76
N PHE A 139 14.79 -3.61 1.56
CA PHE A 139 14.50 -2.61 2.56
C PHE A 139 15.37 -1.37 2.28
N ILE A 140 14.75 -0.20 2.22
CA ILE A 140 15.45 1.07 2.05
C ILE A 140 15.66 1.70 3.42
N ASP A 141 16.92 1.90 3.80
CA ASP A 141 17.27 2.58 5.04
C ASP A 141 17.21 4.10 4.84
N GLU A 142 16.31 4.76 5.56
CA GLU A 142 16.09 6.20 5.53
C GLU A 142 16.67 6.91 6.76
N SER A 143 17.57 6.25 7.50
CA SER A 143 18.25 6.79 8.69
C SER A 143 18.96 8.12 8.45
N ALA A 144 19.43 8.38 7.23
CA ALA A 144 20.06 9.65 6.87
C ALA A 144 19.13 10.86 6.95
N VAL A 145 17.82 10.63 6.83
CA VAL A 145 16.79 11.66 6.79
C VAL A 145 15.88 11.59 8.01
N SER A 146 15.81 10.44 8.69
CA SER A 146 15.02 10.27 9.91
C SER A 146 15.68 10.92 11.13
N SER A 147 14.86 11.19 12.15
CA SER A 147 15.31 11.76 13.42
C SER A 147 15.50 10.67 14.49
N ASN A 148 15.45 9.40 14.10
CA ASN A 148 15.47 8.27 15.01
C ASN A 148 16.91 8.05 15.53
N PRO A 149 17.08 7.70 16.82
CA PRO A 149 18.39 7.40 17.36
C PRO A 149 18.97 6.15 16.69
N SER A 150 20.29 6.14 16.46
CA SER A 150 20.97 5.05 15.74
C SER A 150 20.71 3.67 16.33
N ARG A 151 20.56 3.56 17.65
CA ARG A 151 20.27 2.29 18.34
C ARG A 151 18.93 1.68 17.95
N GLU A 152 17.90 2.51 17.75
CA GLU A 152 16.57 2.04 17.34
C GLU A 152 16.59 1.57 15.88
N VAL A 153 17.31 2.30 15.02
CA VAL A 153 17.55 1.89 13.63
C VAL A 153 18.26 0.54 13.57
N ASP A 154 19.35 0.37 14.33
CA ASP A 154 20.11 -0.87 14.38
C ASP A 154 19.27 -2.06 14.87
N GLN A 155 18.42 -1.83 15.88
CA GLN A 155 17.52 -2.84 16.40
C GLN A 155 16.45 -3.21 15.36
N ALA A 156 15.83 -2.22 14.72
CA ALA A 156 14.86 -2.46 13.67
C ALA A 156 15.45 -3.24 12.48
N LEU A 157 16.68 -2.90 12.06
CA LEU A 157 17.39 -3.63 11.00
C LEU A 157 17.68 -5.08 11.39
N LYS A 158 18.04 -5.35 12.65
CA LYS A 158 18.18 -6.73 13.16
C LYS A 158 16.84 -7.48 13.09
N GLU A 159 15.75 -6.84 13.51
CA GLU A 159 14.42 -7.44 13.48
C GLU A 159 13.95 -7.72 12.04
N ILE A 160 14.21 -6.82 11.10
CA ILE A 160 13.95 -7.03 9.67
C ILE A 160 14.72 -8.25 9.15
N ARG A 161 16.01 -8.38 9.47
CA ARG A 161 16.84 -9.54 9.09
C ARG A 161 16.29 -10.84 9.67
N LEU A 162 15.83 -10.82 10.92
CA LEU A 162 15.20 -11.97 11.57
C LEU A 162 13.88 -12.34 10.87
N ILE A 163 13.00 -11.37 10.61
CA ILE A 163 11.73 -11.61 9.92
C ILE A 163 11.93 -12.32 8.58
N VAL A 164 12.92 -11.91 7.79
CA VAL A 164 13.18 -12.52 6.48
C VAL A 164 13.81 -13.91 6.62
N SER A 165 14.71 -14.09 7.58
CA SER A 165 15.35 -15.38 7.87
C SER A 165 14.34 -16.42 8.39
N ASP A 166 13.39 -15.99 9.23
CA ASP A 166 12.37 -16.84 9.87
C ASP A 166 11.33 -17.41 8.88
N LEU A 167 11.22 -16.84 7.67
CA LEU A 167 10.34 -17.39 6.62
C LEU A 167 10.80 -18.77 6.14
N GLY A 168 12.01 -19.23 6.48
CA GLY A 168 12.49 -20.55 6.13
C GLY A 168 12.71 -20.74 4.61
N SER A 169 12.73 -22.01 4.17
CA SER A 169 13.00 -22.38 2.77
C SER A 169 11.80 -22.11 1.85
N PRO A 170 12.00 -21.56 0.64
CA PRO A 170 13.30 -21.17 0.05
C PRO A 170 13.83 -19.86 0.63
N HIS A 171 15.15 -19.79 0.80
CA HIS A 171 15.84 -18.62 1.31
C HIS A 171 15.64 -17.43 0.36
N LYS A 172 15.46 -16.24 0.95
CA LYS A 172 15.22 -15.00 0.22
C LYS A 172 16.38 -14.07 0.48
N GLU A 173 17.00 -13.60 -0.60
CA GLU A 173 18.05 -12.61 -0.51
C GLU A 173 17.47 -11.30 0.01
N LEU A 174 18.09 -10.74 1.06
CA LEU A 174 17.69 -9.48 1.67
C LEU A 174 18.68 -8.39 1.29
N HIS A 175 18.19 -7.43 0.52
CA HIS A 175 18.88 -6.22 0.11
C HIS A 175 18.54 -5.08 1.06
N ILE A 176 19.51 -4.58 1.82
CA ILE A 176 19.36 -3.37 2.65
C ILE A 176 20.23 -2.28 2.04
N THR A 177 19.61 -1.19 1.60
CA THR A 177 20.29 -0.11 0.89
C THR A 177 19.97 1.23 1.53
N PRO A 178 20.97 2.03 1.96
CA PRO A 178 20.75 3.40 2.41
C PRO A 178 20.20 4.27 1.28
N ILE A 179 19.22 5.12 1.57
CA ILE A 179 18.58 5.98 0.57
C ILE A 179 19.57 6.97 -0.07
N GLU A 180 20.59 7.40 0.68
CA GLU A 180 21.65 8.29 0.18
C GLU A 180 22.55 7.66 -0.89
N SER A 181 22.55 6.32 -1.01
CA SER A 181 23.37 5.58 -1.98
C SER A 181 22.94 5.77 -3.44
N ILE A 182 21.78 6.40 -3.66
CA ILE A 182 21.36 6.84 -5.00
C ILE A 182 22.39 7.82 -5.58
N TYR A 183 22.96 8.69 -4.75
CA TYR A 183 23.83 9.77 -5.21
C TYR A 183 25.31 9.40 -5.27
N SER A 184 25.78 8.59 -4.33
CA SER A 184 27.18 8.19 -4.22
C SER A 184 27.32 6.89 -3.44
N LEU A 185 28.34 6.10 -3.76
CA LEU A 185 28.73 4.95 -2.93
C LEU A 185 29.43 5.38 -1.63
N ASP A 186 29.99 6.60 -1.59
CA ASP A 186 30.46 7.20 -0.35
C ASP A 186 29.28 7.71 0.47
N CYS A 187 29.11 7.13 1.66
CA CYS A 187 27.96 7.40 2.52
C CYS A 187 27.94 8.83 3.06
N ILE A 188 29.11 9.47 3.23
CA ILE A 188 29.18 10.85 3.74
C ILE A 188 28.76 11.81 2.64
N GLU A 189 29.35 11.67 1.46
CA GLU A 189 29.03 12.51 0.31
C GLU A 189 27.58 12.35 -0.13
N GLY A 190 27.11 11.09 -0.27
CA GLY A 190 25.71 10.82 -0.62
C GLY A 190 24.73 11.43 0.37
N ARG A 191 25.04 11.35 1.68
CA ARG A 191 24.20 11.94 2.73
C ARG A 191 24.19 13.45 2.68
N ASN A 192 25.34 14.09 2.46
CA ASN A 192 25.43 15.54 2.34
C ASN A 192 24.62 16.04 1.15
N ARG A 193 24.75 15.38 -0.01
CA ARG A 193 24.00 15.72 -1.21
C ARG A 193 22.49 15.51 -1.04
N LEU A 194 22.07 14.42 -0.41
CA LEU A 194 20.66 14.20 -0.09
C LEU A 194 20.11 15.30 0.83
N LYS A 195 20.86 15.69 1.87
CA LYS A 195 20.45 16.78 2.77
C LYS A 195 20.37 18.12 2.06
N GLU A 196 21.35 18.44 1.23
CA GLU A 196 21.36 19.66 0.43
C GLU A 196 20.12 19.75 -0.47
N LEU A 197 19.82 18.68 -1.22
CA LEU A 197 18.64 18.62 -2.08
C LEU A 197 17.34 18.74 -1.29
N LEU A 198 17.22 18.06 -0.14
CA LEU A 198 16.04 18.19 0.73
C LEU A 198 15.89 19.59 1.33
N LEU A 199 16.98 20.36 1.50
CA LEU A 199 16.94 21.75 1.95
C LEU A 199 16.50 22.70 0.83
N THR A 200 16.74 22.36 -0.44
CA THR A 200 16.28 23.18 -1.59
C THR A 200 14.76 23.18 -1.76
N ILE A 201 14.08 22.11 -1.33
CA ILE A 201 12.62 22.02 -1.36
C ILE A 201 12.08 22.81 -0.16
N SER A 202 11.26 23.83 -0.39
CA SER A 202 10.76 24.70 0.68
C SER A 202 9.59 24.10 1.45
N ASP A 203 8.75 23.30 0.81
CA ASP A 203 7.52 22.79 1.40
C ASP A 203 7.65 21.35 1.90
N VAL A 204 6.94 21.03 2.98
CA VAL A 204 7.04 19.73 3.67
C VAL A 204 6.49 18.59 2.79
N THR A 205 5.41 18.87 2.05
CA THR A 205 4.76 17.89 1.17
C THR A 205 5.66 17.48 0.01
N GLY A 206 6.35 18.44 -0.61
CA GLY A 206 7.32 18.20 -1.67
C GLY A 206 8.50 17.38 -1.19
N LYS A 207 8.98 17.59 0.05
CA LYS A 207 10.04 16.74 0.64
C LYS A 207 9.60 15.30 0.79
N GLU A 208 8.38 15.05 1.27
CA GLU A 208 7.83 13.70 1.40
C GLU A 208 7.65 13.02 0.05
N ASP A 209 7.08 13.72 -0.92
CA ASP A 209 6.86 13.19 -2.27
C ASP A 209 8.19 12.90 -2.96
N PHE A 210 9.19 13.75 -2.77
CA PHE A 210 10.55 13.54 -3.27
C PHE A 210 11.20 12.31 -2.61
N LEU A 211 11.09 12.15 -1.29
CA LEU A 211 11.59 10.95 -0.60
C LEU A 211 10.87 9.69 -1.07
N GLN A 212 9.57 9.75 -1.30
CA GLN A 212 8.82 8.64 -1.88
C GLN A 212 9.33 8.28 -3.29
N HIS A 213 9.61 9.27 -4.12
CA HIS A 213 10.20 9.05 -5.44
C HIS A 213 11.58 8.38 -5.33
N LEU A 214 12.47 8.92 -4.49
CA LEU A 214 13.79 8.33 -4.24
C LEU A 214 13.70 6.88 -3.75
N ARG A 215 12.75 6.57 -2.87
CA ARG A 215 12.51 5.20 -2.39
C ARG A 215 12.19 4.25 -3.54
N ILE A 216 11.29 4.64 -4.44
CA ILE A 216 10.96 3.81 -5.62
C ILE A 216 12.17 3.71 -6.54
N SER A 217 12.92 4.79 -6.78
CA SER A 217 14.15 4.76 -7.59
C SER A 217 15.23 3.83 -7.02
N SER A 218 15.43 3.81 -5.69
CA SER A 218 16.32 2.84 -5.04
C SER A 218 15.86 1.40 -5.25
N LEU A 219 14.55 1.15 -5.11
CA LEU A 219 14.01 -0.19 -5.31
C LEU A 219 14.18 -0.66 -6.76
N GLN A 220 14.01 0.24 -7.73
CA GLN A 220 14.26 -0.05 -9.15
C GLN A 220 15.73 -0.37 -9.41
N LYS A 221 16.65 0.40 -8.81
CA LYS A 221 18.09 0.13 -8.91
C LYS A 221 18.44 -1.26 -8.37
N ILE A 222 17.97 -1.61 -7.16
CA ILE A 222 18.17 -2.95 -6.57
C ILE A 222 17.59 -4.03 -7.49
N ALA A 223 16.40 -3.79 -8.05
CA ALA A 223 15.75 -4.74 -8.93
C ALA A 223 16.59 -5.03 -10.18
N LEU A 224 17.08 -3.99 -10.86
CA LEU A 224 17.89 -4.10 -12.06
C LEU A 224 19.26 -4.75 -11.80
N GLU A 225 19.97 -4.32 -10.75
CA GLU A 225 21.31 -4.83 -10.41
C GLU A 225 21.30 -6.33 -10.05
N ASN A 226 20.16 -6.82 -9.53
CA ASN A 226 20.01 -8.21 -9.06
C ASN A 226 19.08 -9.05 -9.95
N ASN A 227 18.77 -8.59 -11.17
CA ASN A 227 17.96 -9.32 -12.16
C ASN A 227 16.56 -9.69 -11.65
N TYR A 228 15.92 -8.82 -10.88
CA TYR A 228 14.49 -8.93 -10.57
C TYR A 228 13.68 -8.24 -11.67
N ASN A 229 12.62 -8.90 -12.14
CA ASN A 229 11.80 -8.45 -13.26
C ASN A 229 10.37 -8.05 -12.85
N LYS A 230 10.07 -8.08 -11.55
CA LYS A 230 8.82 -7.60 -10.93
C LYS A 230 9.12 -6.96 -9.58
N LEU A 231 8.57 -5.78 -9.32
CA LEU A 231 8.63 -5.11 -8.02
C LEU A 231 7.26 -5.15 -7.34
N VAL A 232 7.16 -5.84 -6.20
CA VAL A 232 5.92 -5.93 -5.43
C VAL A 232 5.90 -4.90 -4.32
N LEU A 233 4.86 -4.07 -4.28
CA LEU A 233 4.61 -3.14 -3.18
C LEU A 233 3.45 -3.60 -2.28
N GLY A 234 3.59 -3.35 -0.99
CA GLY A 234 2.53 -3.55 0.01
C GLY A 234 1.45 -2.46 0.01
N SER A 235 1.10 -1.87 -1.13
CA SER A 235 0.05 -0.84 -1.19
C SER A 235 -1.34 -1.49 -1.09
N CYS A 236 -2.09 -1.08 -0.08
CA CYS A 236 -3.44 -1.57 0.20
C CYS A 236 -4.50 -0.49 -0.09
N THR A 237 -5.79 -0.86 -0.09
CA THR A 237 -6.93 0.03 -0.35
C THR A 237 -6.80 1.34 0.42
N SER A 238 -6.49 1.26 1.72
CA SER A 238 -6.41 2.44 2.59
C SER A 238 -5.26 3.37 2.20
N ARG A 239 -4.11 2.82 1.77
CA ARG A 239 -2.98 3.63 1.28
C ARG A 239 -3.32 4.28 -0.06
N ILE A 240 -3.99 3.54 -0.95
CA ILE A 240 -4.43 4.05 -2.25
C ILE A 240 -5.50 5.13 -2.08
N ALA A 241 -6.44 4.99 -1.15
CA ALA A 241 -7.44 6.01 -0.85
C ALA A 241 -6.82 7.34 -0.39
N ARG A 242 -5.80 7.28 0.47
CA ARG A 242 -5.01 8.46 0.87
C ARG A 242 -4.26 9.06 -0.31
N HIS A 243 -3.60 8.22 -1.13
CA HIS A 243 -2.90 8.65 -2.34
C HIS A 243 -3.83 9.35 -3.34
N ILE A 244 -5.04 8.84 -3.55
CA ILE A 244 -6.04 9.46 -4.43
C ILE A 244 -6.33 10.88 -3.99
N LEU A 245 -6.67 11.07 -2.71
CA LEU A 245 -7.03 12.37 -2.20
C LEU A 245 -5.84 13.33 -2.18
N SER A 246 -4.66 12.87 -1.75
CA SER A 246 -3.46 13.72 -1.72
C SER A 246 -3.06 14.15 -3.14
N SER A 247 -3.03 13.21 -4.10
CA SER A 247 -2.72 13.50 -5.51
C SER A 247 -3.75 14.45 -6.14
N THR A 248 -5.04 14.27 -5.83
CA THR A 248 -6.11 15.15 -6.32
C THR A 248 -5.94 16.57 -5.79
N VAL A 249 -5.70 16.73 -4.49
CA VAL A 249 -5.49 18.05 -3.86
C VAL A 249 -4.22 18.72 -4.39
N LYS A 250 -3.19 17.94 -4.73
CA LYS A 250 -1.95 18.41 -5.35
C LYS A 250 -2.08 18.72 -6.86
N GLY A 251 -3.25 18.52 -7.47
CA GLY A 251 -3.47 18.78 -8.89
C GLY A 251 -2.97 17.70 -9.85
N GLN A 252 -2.66 16.49 -9.37
CA GLN A 252 -2.14 15.36 -10.16
C GLN A 252 -3.26 14.56 -10.86
N GLY A 253 -4.33 15.22 -11.31
CA GLY A 253 -5.52 14.56 -11.85
C GLY A 253 -5.26 13.73 -13.12
N TYR A 254 -4.35 14.18 -13.99
CA TYR A 254 -4.00 13.47 -15.23
C TYR A 254 -3.21 12.19 -14.97
N SER A 255 -2.22 12.23 -14.08
CA SER A 255 -1.36 11.08 -13.79
C SER A 255 -1.99 10.09 -12.81
N LEU A 256 -2.97 10.54 -12.02
CA LEU A 256 -3.63 9.73 -11.00
C LEU A 256 -4.05 8.33 -11.48
N PRO A 257 -4.72 8.14 -12.63
CA PRO A 257 -5.17 6.81 -13.07
C PRO A 257 -4.04 5.79 -13.20
N ALA A 258 -2.81 6.25 -13.49
CA ALA A 258 -1.63 5.40 -13.61
C ALA A 258 -1.24 4.73 -12.28
N ASP A 259 -1.45 5.41 -11.15
CA ASP A 259 -1.02 4.96 -9.83
C ASP A 259 -2.04 4.04 -9.13
N LEU A 260 -3.25 3.92 -9.71
CA LEU A 260 -4.37 3.21 -9.09
C LEU A 260 -4.51 1.77 -9.55
N GLN A 261 -3.81 1.36 -10.59
CA GLN A 261 -4.00 0.06 -11.21
C GLN A 261 -3.18 -1.02 -10.52
N TYR A 262 -3.50 -2.28 -10.81
CA TYR A 262 -2.78 -3.43 -10.27
C TYR A 262 -1.33 -3.52 -10.76
N VAL A 263 -1.04 -2.91 -11.91
CA VAL A 263 0.25 -2.92 -12.58
C VAL A 263 0.60 -1.49 -13.01
N ASP A 264 1.87 -1.12 -12.84
CA ASP A 264 2.47 0.10 -13.38
C ASP A 264 3.77 -0.27 -14.11
N SER A 265 3.73 -0.26 -15.44
CA SER A 265 4.88 -0.56 -16.30
C SER A 265 5.55 0.69 -16.90
N ARG A 266 5.33 1.88 -16.31
CA ARG A 266 6.16 3.06 -16.64
C ARG A 266 7.61 2.90 -16.18
N TRP A 267 7.82 2.07 -15.17
CA TRP A 267 9.14 1.75 -14.64
C TRP A 267 9.76 0.59 -15.41
N GLU A 268 11.09 0.61 -15.55
CA GLU A 268 11.88 -0.46 -16.18
C GLU A 268 11.56 -1.84 -15.58
N VAL A 269 11.48 -1.92 -14.25
CA VAL A 269 10.93 -3.09 -13.56
C VAL A 269 9.48 -2.79 -13.17
N PRO A 270 8.48 -3.46 -13.80
CA PRO A 270 7.08 -3.18 -13.53
C PRO A 270 6.71 -3.37 -12.07
N ILE A 271 5.93 -2.43 -11.56
CA ILE A 271 5.43 -2.43 -10.20
C ILE A 271 4.07 -3.13 -10.15
N VAL A 272 3.86 -4.01 -9.17
CA VAL A 272 2.60 -4.74 -8.98
C VAL A 272 2.06 -4.60 -7.56
N LEU A 273 0.72 -4.48 -7.44
CA LEU A 273 0.01 -4.17 -6.19
C LEU A 273 -0.96 -5.30 -5.78
N PRO A 274 -0.47 -6.44 -5.27
CA PRO A 274 -1.32 -7.61 -5.00
C PRO A 274 -2.22 -7.46 -3.77
N LEU A 275 -1.95 -6.48 -2.90
CA LEU A 275 -2.79 -6.16 -1.73
C LEU A 275 -3.76 -5.00 -1.96
N ARG A 276 -3.87 -4.53 -3.21
CA ARG A 276 -4.71 -3.39 -3.59
C ARG A 276 -6.13 -3.44 -3.02
N ASP A 277 -6.75 -4.62 -2.99
CA ASP A 277 -8.15 -4.81 -2.55
C ASP A 277 -8.29 -5.25 -1.08
N CYS A 278 -7.19 -5.20 -0.33
CA CYS A 278 -7.15 -5.46 1.10
C CYS A 278 -7.17 -4.13 1.86
N VAL A 279 -7.80 -4.10 3.03
CA VAL A 279 -7.90 -2.90 3.87
C VAL A 279 -6.78 -2.92 4.92
N ALA A 280 -6.20 -1.77 5.27
CA ALA A 280 -5.11 -1.71 6.25
C ALA A 280 -5.48 -2.35 7.60
N GLN A 281 -6.70 -2.14 8.07
CA GLN A 281 -7.21 -2.75 9.31
C GLN A 281 -7.26 -4.28 9.24
N GLU A 282 -7.68 -4.84 8.10
CA GLU A 282 -7.68 -6.30 7.89
C GLU A 282 -6.25 -6.87 7.92
N LEU A 283 -5.29 -6.15 7.32
CA LEU A 283 -3.88 -6.55 7.27
C LEU A 283 -3.22 -6.46 8.65
N ARG A 284 -3.51 -5.40 9.42
CA ARG A 284 -3.05 -5.23 10.81
C ARG A 284 -3.61 -6.34 11.70
N MET A 285 -4.90 -6.64 11.56
CA MET A 285 -5.54 -7.73 12.32
C MET A 285 -4.93 -9.09 11.97
N LEU A 286 -4.62 -9.35 10.70
CA LEU A 286 -3.94 -10.59 10.32
C LEU A 286 -2.55 -10.68 10.96
N CYS A 287 -1.77 -9.60 10.95
CA CYS A 287 -0.48 -9.57 11.64
C CYS A 287 -0.62 -9.89 13.13
N PHE A 288 -1.66 -9.35 13.79
CA PHE A 288 -1.93 -9.62 15.20
C PHE A 288 -2.29 -11.11 15.44
N LEU A 289 -3.27 -11.64 14.71
CA LEU A 289 -3.76 -13.02 14.88
C LEU A 289 -2.69 -14.07 14.57
N ASP A 290 -1.86 -13.83 13.54
CA ASP A 290 -0.77 -14.74 13.17
C ASP A 290 0.55 -14.41 13.89
N SER A 291 0.55 -13.49 14.86
CA SER A 291 1.75 -13.05 15.60
C SER A 291 2.92 -12.63 14.69
N LEU A 292 2.60 -12.01 13.55
CA LEU A 292 3.60 -11.51 12.60
C LEU A 292 4.22 -10.23 13.15
N LYS A 293 5.53 -10.27 13.43
CA LYS A 293 6.30 -9.08 13.83
C LYS A 293 6.27 -8.02 12.73
N THR A 294 6.00 -6.79 13.12
CA THR A 294 6.02 -5.58 12.28
C THR A 294 6.97 -4.55 12.87
N GLN A 295 7.45 -3.63 12.04
CA GLN A 295 8.30 -2.50 12.43
C GLN A 295 7.69 -1.19 11.94
N GLN A 296 7.90 -0.11 12.69
CA GLN A 296 7.41 1.24 12.36
C GLN A 296 8.53 2.24 12.10
N LEU A 297 9.72 1.78 11.68
CA LEU A 297 10.90 2.66 11.52
C LEU A 297 10.68 3.83 10.55
N LEU A 298 9.85 3.61 9.53
CA LEU A 298 9.55 4.61 8.50
C LEU A 298 8.30 5.44 8.80
N ASP A 299 7.64 5.20 9.95
CA ASP A 299 6.49 6.00 10.34
C ASP A 299 6.99 7.35 10.86
N ARG A 300 6.58 8.43 10.20
CA ARG A 300 7.07 9.78 10.48
C ARG A 300 5.87 10.69 10.68
N PRO A 301 5.80 11.42 11.81
CA PRO A 301 4.82 12.48 11.93
C PRO A 301 5.14 13.54 10.88
N SER A 302 4.17 13.84 10.03
CA SER A 302 4.28 14.95 9.09
C SER A 302 3.17 15.96 9.34
N SER A 303 3.41 17.18 8.84
CA SER A 303 2.45 18.28 8.88
C SER A 303 2.01 18.71 7.48
N GLY A 304 2.34 17.93 6.45
CA GLY A 304 2.01 18.21 5.06
C GLY A 304 0.57 17.87 4.66
N ILE A 305 0.25 18.06 3.37
CA ILE A 305 -1.01 17.65 2.76
C ILE A 305 -1.24 16.14 2.96
N ASN A 306 -0.17 15.35 2.90
CA ASN A 306 -0.23 13.90 3.07
C ASN A 306 -0.79 13.52 4.46
N ASP A 307 -0.39 14.22 5.51
CA ASP A 307 -0.86 13.93 6.88
C ASP A 307 -2.26 14.47 7.13
N LEU A 308 -2.57 15.66 6.62
CA LEU A 308 -3.92 16.20 6.66
C LEU A 308 -4.92 15.24 5.99
N VAL A 309 -4.57 14.71 4.81
CA VAL A 309 -5.37 13.71 4.11
C VAL A 309 -5.42 12.40 4.89
N SER A 310 -4.31 11.97 5.50
CA SER A 310 -4.28 10.75 6.31
C SER A 310 -5.23 10.82 7.50
N LEU A 311 -5.24 11.96 8.22
CA LEU A 311 -6.16 12.26 9.31
C LEU A 311 -7.62 12.36 8.84
N PHE A 312 -7.85 13.00 7.69
CA PHE A 312 -9.18 13.08 7.10
C PHE A 312 -9.73 11.69 6.74
N VAL A 313 -8.95 10.84 6.09
CA VAL A 313 -9.35 9.48 5.73
C VAL A 313 -9.58 8.63 6.99
N ALA A 314 -8.75 8.77 8.03
CA ALA A 314 -8.95 8.07 9.30
C ALA A 314 -10.31 8.44 9.92
N ARG A 315 -10.64 9.75 10.00
CA ARG A 315 -11.96 10.21 10.47
C ARG A 315 -13.11 9.70 9.62
N LEU A 316 -12.94 9.63 8.30
CA LEU A 316 -13.96 9.06 7.43
C LEU A 316 -14.20 7.56 7.71
N GLN A 317 -13.14 6.81 8.02
CA GLN A 317 -13.24 5.39 8.34
C GLN A 317 -13.99 5.15 9.66
N ASP A 318 -13.76 5.99 10.67
CA ASP A 318 -14.45 5.90 11.97
C ASP A 318 -15.97 6.06 11.81
N ASP A 319 -16.41 7.01 10.97
CA ASP A 319 -17.83 7.19 10.66
C ASP A 319 -18.42 6.04 9.85
N ASN A 320 -17.69 5.56 8.84
CA ASN A 320 -18.12 4.48 7.97
C ASN A 320 -16.91 3.78 7.30
N PRO A 321 -16.60 2.54 7.68
CA PRO A 321 -15.47 1.78 7.14
C PRO A 321 -15.49 1.58 5.62
N SER A 322 -16.66 1.70 4.97
CA SER A 322 -16.79 1.54 3.51
C SER A 322 -16.36 2.77 2.71
N ARG A 323 -16.07 3.90 3.36
CA ARG A 323 -15.73 5.16 2.66
C ARG A 323 -14.42 5.08 1.89
N GLU A 324 -13.39 4.41 2.42
CA GLU A 324 -12.13 4.23 1.70
C GLU A 324 -12.31 3.47 0.36
N ARG A 325 -13.13 2.41 0.34
CA ARG A 325 -13.46 1.70 -0.90
C ARG A 325 -14.25 2.55 -1.87
N THR A 326 -15.10 3.45 -1.36
CA THR A 326 -15.89 4.38 -2.19
C THR A 326 -14.97 5.40 -2.88
N ILE A 327 -13.96 5.90 -2.18
CA ILE A 327 -12.93 6.79 -2.75
C ILE A 327 -12.21 6.05 -3.89
N VAL A 328 -11.70 4.84 -3.64
CA VAL A 328 -10.98 4.04 -4.65
C VAL A 328 -11.87 3.74 -5.86
N ARG A 329 -13.10 3.27 -5.65
CA ARG A 329 -14.07 2.99 -6.74
C ARG A 329 -14.44 4.21 -7.56
N THR A 330 -14.43 5.39 -6.96
CA THR A 330 -14.72 6.63 -7.69
C THR A 330 -13.56 6.96 -8.62
N ALA A 331 -12.33 6.84 -8.14
CA ALA A 331 -11.13 7.09 -8.94
C ALA A 331 -10.87 6.00 -10.01
N GLU A 332 -11.31 4.76 -9.78
CA GLU A 332 -11.29 3.67 -10.76
C GLU A 332 -12.13 3.94 -12.02
N LYS A 333 -13.05 4.91 -11.98
CA LYS A 333 -13.82 5.32 -13.17
C LYS A 333 -12.98 6.10 -14.19
N LEU A 334 -11.80 6.57 -13.79
CA LEU A 334 -10.87 7.24 -14.69
C LEU A 334 -10.27 6.22 -15.67
N LYS A 335 -10.08 6.64 -16.93
CA LYS A 335 -9.52 5.77 -17.98
C LYS A 335 -8.08 5.37 -17.60
N PRO A 336 -7.77 4.07 -17.46
CA PRO A 336 -6.41 3.60 -17.24
C PRO A 336 -5.53 3.86 -18.47
N PHE A 337 -4.22 3.94 -18.27
CA PHE A 337 -3.27 3.98 -19.37
C PHE A 337 -2.98 2.57 -19.91
N CYS A 338 -2.46 2.49 -21.13
CA CYS A 338 -2.12 1.20 -21.76
C CYS A 338 -1.04 0.42 -20.99
N PHE A 339 -0.08 1.13 -20.38
CA PHE A 339 0.99 0.54 -19.56
C PHE A 339 0.52 0.02 -18.20
N ASN A 340 -0.77 0.16 -17.85
CA ASN A 340 -1.30 -0.37 -16.60
C ASN A 340 -1.76 -1.83 -16.67
N LYS A 341 -1.46 -2.51 -17.77
CA LYS A 341 -1.69 -3.94 -17.97
C LYS A 341 -0.46 -4.53 -18.64
N PHE A 342 -0.16 -5.79 -18.34
CA PHE A 342 0.79 -6.54 -19.14
C PHE A 342 0.15 -6.85 -20.50
N VAL A 343 0.89 -6.66 -21.59
CA VAL A 343 0.42 -6.98 -22.95
C VAL A 343 0.32 -8.51 -23.10
N GLU A 344 -0.76 -8.98 -23.72
CA GLU A 344 -1.11 -10.41 -23.84
C GLU A 344 -0.08 -11.28 -24.58
N HIS A 345 0.90 -10.70 -25.26
CA HIS A 345 1.82 -11.45 -26.11
C HIS A 345 2.93 -12.10 -25.28
N GLY A 346 2.78 -13.40 -24.99
CA GLY A 346 3.82 -14.27 -24.40
C GLY A 346 3.60 -14.68 -22.93
N TYR A 347 2.68 -14.06 -22.20
CA TYR A 347 2.38 -14.43 -20.80
C TYR A 347 1.44 -15.66 -20.69
N HIS A 348 0.65 -15.92 -21.72
CA HIS A 348 -0.42 -16.93 -21.69
C HIS A 348 0.04 -18.37 -21.84
N ASP A 349 1.26 -18.61 -22.32
CA ASP A 349 1.79 -19.97 -22.54
C ASP A 349 2.09 -20.70 -21.21
N PHE A 350 2.19 -19.96 -20.10
CA PHE A 350 2.55 -20.48 -18.79
C PHE A 350 1.36 -20.57 -17.81
N LEU A 351 0.15 -20.20 -18.23
CA LEU A 351 -1.05 -20.41 -17.40
C LEU A 351 -1.64 -21.80 -17.68
N PRO A 352 -1.93 -22.62 -16.66
CA PRO A 352 -2.64 -23.88 -16.86
C PRO A 352 -3.93 -23.64 -17.65
N SER A 353 -4.18 -24.45 -18.67
CA SER A 353 -5.34 -24.32 -19.58
C SER A 353 -6.72 -24.32 -18.89
N ARG A 354 -6.79 -24.68 -17.60
CA ARG A 354 -8.00 -24.61 -16.76
C ARG A 354 -8.20 -23.25 -16.05
N LEU A 355 -7.25 -22.32 -16.13
CA LEU A 355 -7.22 -21.05 -15.38
C LEU A 355 -7.10 -19.81 -16.28
N ARG A 356 -7.39 -19.92 -17.58
CA ARG A 356 -7.39 -18.76 -18.48
C ARG A 356 -8.39 -17.72 -17.92
N PRO A 357 -7.94 -16.52 -17.52
CA PRO A 357 -8.85 -15.49 -17.01
C PRO A 357 -9.85 -15.14 -18.10
N LYS A 358 -11.14 -15.01 -17.73
CA LYS A 358 -12.14 -14.45 -18.64
C LYS A 358 -11.91 -12.93 -18.69
N PHE A 359 -11.04 -12.48 -19.59
CA PHE A 359 -11.01 -11.08 -19.95
C PHE A 359 -12.24 -10.76 -20.80
N GLN A 360 -12.87 -9.61 -20.52
CA GLN A 360 -13.83 -9.02 -21.44
C GLN A 360 -13.04 -8.58 -22.68
N ASN A 361 -13.39 -9.12 -23.85
CA ASN A 361 -12.91 -8.60 -25.12
C ASN A 361 -13.31 -7.12 -25.19
N VAL A 362 -12.35 -6.23 -25.02
CA VAL A 362 -12.49 -4.86 -25.52
C VAL A 362 -11.94 -4.94 -26.93
N GLU A 363 -12.82 -4.81 -27.92
CA GLU A 363 -12.38 -4.59 -29.29
C GLU A 363 -11.62 -3.26 -29.32
N ASP A 364 -10.30 -3.31 -29.27
CA ASP A 364 -9.43 -2.16 -29.53
C ASP A 364 -9.50 -1.82 -31.02
N THR A 365 -10.58 -1.14 -31.40
CA THR A 365 -10.70 -0.41 -32.66
C THR A 365 -10.66 1.08 -32.40
N GLU A 366 -9.63 1.55 -31.68
CA GLU A 366 -9.25 2.95 -31.74
C GLU A 366 -7.73 3.05 -31.98
N SER A 367 -7.43 3.59 -33.15
CA SER A 367 -6.10 4.00 -33.61
C SER A 367 -5.23 4.57 -32.50
N ASN A 368 -3.99 4.08 -32.39
CA ASN A 368 -2.90 4.69 -31.62
C ASN A 368 -2.97 6.23 -31.76
N PRO A 369 -3.29 6.98 -30.68
CA PRO A 369 -3.05 8.41 -30.72
C PRO A 369 -1.53 8.59 -30.75
N SER A 370 -1.03 9.31 -31.75
CA SER A 370 0.37 9.72 -31.82
C SER A 370 0.67 10.59 -30.60
N GLU A 371 1.24 9.99 -29.55
CA GLU A 371 1.75 10.71 -28.40
C GLU A 371 2.98 11.51 -28.83
N HIS A 372 2.74 12.76 -29.26
CA HIS A 372 3.77 13.78 -29.21
C HIS A 372 4.07 14.07 -27.75
N LEU A 373 4.97 13.28 -27.17
CA LEU A 373 5.66 13.62 -25.93
C LEU A 373 6.36 14.98 -26.16
N CYS A 374 5.95 16.01 -25.44
CA CYS A 374 6.67 17.27 -25.41
C CYS A 374 8.09 17.00 -24.89
N PRO A 375 9.16 17.30 -25.67
CA PRO A 375 10.50 17.24 -25.14
C PRO A 375 10.66 18.34 -24.09
N ILE A 376 10.87 17.94 -22.84
CA ILE A 376 11.33 18.84 -21.79
C ILE A 376 12.81 19.07 -22.07
N TRP A 377 13.16 20.28 -22.49
CA TRP A 377 14.54 20.77 -22.63
C TRP A 377 15.04 21.32 -21.31
#